data_AF-B5CTZ8-F1
#
_entry.id   AF-B5CTZ8-F1
#
_cell.length_a   1.000
_cell.length_b   1.000
_cell.length_c   1.000
_cell.angle_alpha   90.00
_cell.angle_beta   90.00
_cell.angle_gamma   90.00
#
_symmetry.space_group_name_H-M   'P 1'
#
loop_
_entity.id
_entity.type
_entity.pdbx_description
1 polymer ?
#
loop_
_entity_poly.entity_id
_entity_poly.type
_entity_poly.pdbx_seq_one_letter_code
_entity_poly.pdbx_strand_id
1 'polypeptide(L)'
;MKRLFRNWDVLRVIRLLSGAMFAAYGIYASDSLMIVLGGLLMLMAMVNWSCCAAGGCDTSSGNKALYKDFVKPYQATKESK
;
A
#
# COMPACT_ATOMS: atom_id res chain seq x y z
N MET A 1 22.79 -13.53 -1.08
CA MET A 1 21.44 -13.57 -1.71
C MET A 1 20.31 -13.56 -0.67
N LYS A 2 20.13 -12.47 0.10
CA LYS A 2 18.99 -12.33 1.05
C LYS A 2 18.36 -10.93 1.09
N ARG A 3 18.85 -9.98 0.27
CA ARG A 3 18.35 -8.60 0.25
C ARG A 3 17.27 -8.34 -0.79
N LEU A 4 17.20 -9.14 -1.86
CA LEU A 4 16.19 -8.98 -2.92
C LEU A 4 14.76 -9.17 -2.39
N PHE A 5 14.58 -10.01 -1.36
CA PHE A 5 13.30 -10.22 -0.67
C PHE A 5 13.08 -9.32 0.55
N ARG A 6 14.05 -8.47 0.93
CA ARG A 6 13.96 -7.71 2.20
C ARG A 6 13.09 -6.46 2.10
N ASN A 7 12.87 -5.94 0.90
CA ASN A 7 11.97 -4.82 0.59
C ASN A 7 10.94 -5.20 -0.48
N TRP A 8 10.61 -6.49 -0.61
CA TRP A 8 9.44 -6.88 -1.38
C TRP A 8 8.25 -6.72 -0.45
N ASP A 9 7.57 -5.58 -0.56
CA ASP A 9 6.34 -5.31 0.17
C ASP A 9 5.38 -6.48 -0.04
N VAL A 10 4.94 -7.11 1.06
CA VAL A 10 3.98 -8.22 1.02
C VAL A 10 2.73 -7.82 0.23
N LEU A 11 2.35 -6.54 0.32
CA LEU A 11 1.29 -5.93 -0.48
C LEU A 11 1.53 -5.97 -1.99
N ARG A 12 2.79 -5.82 -2.45
CA ARG A 12 3.15 -5.93 -3.87
C ARG A 12 2.92 -7.34 -4.41
N VAL A 13 3.23 -8.35 -3.61
CA VAL A 13 3.02 -9.77 -3.96
C VAL A 13 1.53 -10.10 -4.02
N ILE A 14 0.79 -9.72 -2.98
CA ILE A 14 -0.67 -9.92 -2.94
C ILE A 14 -1.33 -9.21 -4.13
N ARG A 15 -0.88 -7.99 -4.46
CA ARG A 15 -1.43 -7.25 -5.61
C ARG A 15 -1.13 -7.93 -6.94
N LEU A 16 0.09 -8.44 -7.14
CA LEU A 16 0.47 -9.17 -8.35
C LEU A 16 -0.32 -10.48 -8.50
N LEU A 17 -0.51 -11.21 -7.39
CA LEU A 17 -1.34 -12.43 -7.36
C LEU A 17 -2.81 -12.13 -7.65
N SER A 18 -3.36 -11.07 -7.07
CA SER A 18 -4.75 -10.67 -7.33
C SER A 18 -4.96 -10.27 -8.79
N GLY A 19 -4.04 -9.51 -9.39
CA GLY A 19 -4.07 -9.18 -10.82
C GLY A 19 -4.01 -10.42 -11.71
N ALA A 20 -3.16 -11.40 -11.37
CA ALA A 20 -3.09 -12.69 -12.08
C ALA A 20 -4.43 -13.44 -12.04
N MET A 21 -5.05 -13.51 -10.86
CA MET A 21 -6.35 -14.17 -10.67
C MET A 21 -7.44 -13.51 -11.50
N PHE A 22 -7.53 -12.17 -11.47
CA PHE A 22 -8.52 -11.42 -12.25
C PHE A 22 -8.30 -11.56 -13.75
N ALA A 23 -7.05 -11.53 -14.21
CA ALA A 23 -6.74 -11.75 -15.63
C ALA A 23 -7.11 -13.16 -16.08
N ALA A 24 -6.76 -14.20 -15.30
CA ALA A 24 -7.10 -15.58 -15.60
C ALA A 24 -8.62 -15.82 -15.62
N TYR A 25 -9.34 -15.25 -14.64
CA TYR A 25 -10.79 -15.31 -14.60
C TYR A 25 -11.44 -14.55 -15.76
N GLY A 26 -10.92 -13.38 -16.12
CA GLY A 26 -11.39 -12.60 -17.27
C GLY A 26 -11.24 -13.35 -18.60
N ILE A 27 -10.14 -14.10 -18.77
CA ILE A 27 -9.95 -14.96 -19.94
C ILE A 27 -10.97 -16.10 -19.93
N TYR A 28 -11.20 -16.75 -18.79
CA TYR A 28 -12.20 -17.82 -18.67
C TYR A 28 -13.63 -17.34 -18.96
N ALA A 29 -14.00 -16.19 -18.40
CA ALA A 29 -15.31 -15.58 -18.58
C ALA A 29 -15.47 -14.82 -19.91
N SER A 30 -14.40 -14.72 -20.72
CA SER A 30 -14.34 -13.89 -21.93
C SER A 30 -14.77 -12.42 -21.70
N ASP A 31 -14.56 -11.93 -20.48
CA ASP A 31 -14.92 -10.56 -20.08
C ASP A 31 -13.69 -9.66 -20.22
N SER A 32 -13.69 -8.87 -21.30
CA SER A 32 -12.62 -7.93 -21.62
C SER A 32 -12.36 -6.92 -20.51
N LEU A 33 -13.36 -6.52 -19.72
CA LEU A 33 -13.16 -5.57 -18.62
C LEU A 33 -12.32 -6.18 -17.51
N MET A 34 -12.55 -7.44 -17.17
CA MET A 34 -11.77 -8.14 -16.14
C MET A 34 -10.33 -8.40 -16.57
N ILE A 35 -10.11 -8.67 -17.87
CA ILE A 35 -8.76 -8.80 -18.43
C ILE A 35 -8.00 -7.48 -18.30
N VAL A 36 -8.64 -6.36 -18.67
CA VAL A 36 -8.03 -5.02 -18.57
C VAL A 36 -7.75 -4.63 -17.12
N LEU A 37 -8.69 -4.89 -16.20
CA LEU A 37 -8.50 -4.63 -14.76
C LEU A 37 -7.37 -5.48 -14.17
N GLY A 38 -7.33 -6.78 -14.47
CA GLY A 38 -6.27 -7.69 -14.03
C GLY A 38 -4.89 -7.27 -14.57
N GLY A 39 -4.84 -6.89 -15.85
CA GLY A 39 -3.63 -6.36 -16.49
C GLY A 39 -3.16 -5.06 -15.86
N LEU A 40 -4.07 -4.13 -15.56
CA LEU A 40 -3.75 -2.87 -14.88
C LEU A 40 -3.20 -3.11 -13.47
N LEU A 41 -3.79 -4.05 -12.71
CA LEU A 41 -3.33 -4.46 -11.38
C LEU A 41 -1.91 -5.05 -11.42
N MET A 42 -1.62 -5.90 -12.41
CA MET A 42 -0.28 -6.45 -12.63
C MET A 42 0.73 -5.35 -13.01
N LEU A 43 0.35 -4.44 -13.90
CA LEU A 43 1.20 -3.35 -14.34
C LEU A 43 1.53 -2.43 -13.16
N MET A 44 0.53 -2.03 -12.36
CA MET A 44 0.73 -1.29 -11.11
C MET A 44 1.66 -2.00 -10.13
N ALA A 45 1.55 -3.33 -9.99
CA ALA A 45 2.46 -4.12 -9.15
C ALA A 45 3.91 -4.14 -9.70
N MET A 46 4.08 -4.15 -11.02
CA MET A 46 5.41 -4.06 -11.65
C MET A 46 6.06 -2.70 -11.41
N VAL A 47 5.34 -1.59 -11.61
CA VAL A 47 5.88 -0.24 -11.37
C VAL A 47 5.93 0.16 -9.89
N ASN A 48 5.45 -0.70 -8.98
CA ASN A 48 5.27 -0.39 -7.55
C ASN A 48 4.43 0.89 -7.34
N TRP A 49 3.48 1.11 -8.25
CA TRP A 49 2.60 2.27 -8.26
C TRP A 49 1.29 1.86 -7.58
N SER A 50 1.13 2.20 -6.32
CA SER A 50 -0.14 2.06 -5.61
C SER A 50 -1.00 3.33 -5.76
N CYS A 51 -2.30 3.26 -5.48
CA CYS A 51 -3.15 4.45 -5.37
C CYS A 51 -2.68 5.46 -4.30
N CYS A 52 -1.72 5.07 -3.46
CA CYS A 52 -1.08 5.91 -2.45
C CYS A 52 0.45 5.95 -2.65
N ALA A 53 0.94 5.75 -3.88
CA ALA A 53 2.35 5.58 -4.22
C ALA A 53 3.25 6.66 -3.58
N ALA A 54 4.38 6.20 -3.01
CA ALA A 54 5.46 7.05 -2.48
C ALA A 54 5.01 8.13 -1.48
N GLY A 55 4.46 7.72 -0.33
CA GLY A 55 4.34 8.61 0.83
C GLY A 55 3.10 9.51 0.87
N GLY A 56 2.09 9.28 0.01
CA GLY A 56 0.84 10.07 0.04
C GLY A 56 0.02 9.93 1.33
N CYS A 57 0.20 8.83 2.06
CA CYS A 57 -0.33 8.63 3.43
C CYS A 57 0.74 8.02 4.36
N ASP A 58 2.02 8.30 4.10
CA ASP A 58 3.05 8.00 5.09
C ASP A 58 3.17 9.24 5.98
N THR A 59 2.88 9.09 7.27
CA THR A 59 3.23 10.15 8.22
C THR A 59 4.74 10.22 8.21
N SER A 60 5.32 11.36 7.82
CA SER A 60 6.77 11.52 7.79
C SER A 60 7.34 11.11 9.14
N SER A 61 8.04 9.97 9.19
CA SER A 61 8.76 9.52 10.38
C SER A 61 9.99 10.41 10.68
N GLY A 62 10.14 11.52 9.96
CA GLY A 62 11.00 12.61 10.37
C GLY A 62 10.43 13.25 11.64
N ASN A 63 11.08 12.99 12.77
CA ASN A 63 10.80 13.41 14.15
C ASN A 63 10.58 14.93 14.42
N LYS A 64 10.12 15.72 13.46
CA LYS A 64 9.89 17.16 13.59
C LYS A 64 8.38 17.40 13.69
N ALA A 65 7.81 17.10 14.85
CA ALA A 65 6.47 17.56 15.15
C ALA A 65 6.48 19.11 15.12
N LEU A 66 5.92 19.70 14.07
CA LEU A 66 5.92 21.15 13.83
C LEU A 66 5.24 21.94 14.98
N TYR A 67 4.35 21.26 15.70
CA TYR A 67 3.57 21.81 16.80
C TYR A 67 4.02 21.31 18.18
N LYS A 68 5.19 20.66 18.31
CA LYS A 68 5.68 20.18 19.62
C LYS A 68 5.74 21.28 20.68
N ASP A 69 6.04 22.51 20.26
CA ASP A 69 6.14 23.67 21.13
C ASP A 69 4.79 24.33 21.45
N PHE A 70 3.74 24.04 20.67
CA PHE A 70 2.42 24.66 20.78
C PHE A 70 1.34 23.71 21.30
N VAL A 71 1.52 22.40 21.14
CA VAL A 71 0.59 21.36 21.59
C VAL A 71 1.24 20.62 22.75
N LYS A 72 0.73 20.87 23.96
CA LYS A 72 1.14 20.10 25.14
C LYS A 72 0.73 18.64 24.90
N PRO A 73 1.63 17.65 25.05
CA PRO A 73 1.26 16.26 24.91
C PRO A 73 0.15 15.94 25.92
N TYR A 74 -0.95 15.38 25.44
CA TYR A 74 -2.05 14.93 26.29
C TYR A 74 -1.53 13.80 27.19
N GLN A 75 -1.43 14.06 28.48
CA GLN A 75 -1.10 13.06 29.49
C GLN A 75 -2.39 12.33 29.85
N ALA A 76 -2.61 11.14 29.28
CA ALA A 76 -3.80 10.31 29.54
C ALA A 76 -3.88 9.74 30.97
N THR A 77 -3.02 10.19 31.88
CA THR A 77 -3.01 9.73 33.27
C THR A 77 -3.70 10.75 34.15
N LYS A 78 -4.89 10.34 34.63
CA LYS A 78 -5.68 10.87 35.75
C LYS A 78 -6.83 11.81 35.38
N GLU A 79 -7.75 11.30 34.56
CA GLU A 79 -9.16 11.65 34.73
C GLU A 79 -9.86 10.57 35.55
N SER A 80 -10.61 11.04 36.54
CA SER A 80 -11.45 10.36 37.52
C SER A 80 -10.78 9.62 38.68
N LYS A 81 -10.79 10.34 39.79
CA LYS A 81 -11.08 9.88 41.16
C LYS A 81 -12.11 8.74 41.20
#